data_AF-W2SLF2-F1
#
_entry.id   AF-W2SLF2-F1
#
_cell.length_a   1.000
_cell.length_b   1.000
_cell.length_c   1.000
_cell.angle_alpha   90.00
_cell.angle_beta   90.00
_cell.angle_gamma   90.00
#
_symmetry.space_group_name_H-M   'P 1'
#
loop_
_entity.id
_entity.type
_entity.pdbx_description
1 polymer ?
#
loop_
_entity_poly.entity_id
_entity_poly.type
_entity_poly.pdbx_seq_one_letter_code
_entity_poly.pdbx_strand_id
1 'polypeptide(L)'
;MARLVAWDVQNNAPSEIYEENDLKAASELVKKDCDVGPPLDASMWAVIDQCSTELVHIRGKFTRIAVLGRGEQIEALHSQFQIYRDWMNARAKRTGKLEKKLKIKLGGYQAIHTNLASKLAEVRNEVEMAAIERETFRRLSEHEAKSINKRVSRLQEEVRQQEKRERELQEVHGKLKDQHWKLEQLELRSQATVGAEPVAYNQAVEAK
;
A
#
# COMPACT_ATOMS: atom_id res chain seq x y z
N MET A 1 -43.64 -30.84 40.74
CA MET A 1 -43.94 -32.25 40.41
C MET A 1 -44.92 -32.89 41.40
N ALA A 2 -44.64 -32.91 42.72
CA ALA A 2 -45.53 -33.55 43.70
C ALA A 2 -47.00 -33.04 43.71
N ARG A 3 -47.23 -31.74 43.49
CA ARG A 3 -48.59 -31.14 43.43
C ARG A 3 -49.37 -31.50 42.16
N LEU A 4 -48.67 -31.70 41.03
CA LEU A 4 -49.30 -32.08 39.75
C LEU A 4 -49.72 -33.55 39.77
N VAL A 5 -48.88 -34.41 40.36
CA VAL A 5 -49.16 -35.86 40.51
C VAL A 5 -50.36 -36.11 41.42
N ALA A 6 -50.58 -35.28 42.45
CA ALA A 6 -51.73 -35.40 43.36
C ALA A 6 -53.08 -35.11 42.66
N TRP A 7 -53.08 -34.26 41.62
CA TRP A 7 -54.29 -33.94 40.86
C TRP A 7 -54.65 -35.07 39.89
N ASP A 8 -53.69 -35.52 39.08
CA ASP A 8 -53.93 -36.51 38.01
C ASP A 8 -54.10 -37.95 38.52
N VAL A 9 -53.46 -38.33 39.63
CA VAL A 9 -53.43 -39.73 40.11
C VAL A 9 -54.34 -39.97 41.31
N GLN A 10 -54.53 -38.97 42.17
CA GLN A 10 -55.27 -39.11 43.44
C GLN A 10 -56.65 -38.41 43.43
N ASN A 11 -57.05 -37.81 42.30
CA ASN A 11 -58.32 -37.08 42.12
C ASN A 11 -58.57 -36.01 43.19
N ASN A 12 -57.51 -35.50 43.81
CA ASN A 12 -57.61 -34.48 44.84
C ASN A 12 -57.68 -33.13 44.13
N ALA A 13 -58.89 -32.58 44.00
CA ALA A 13 -59.10 -31.30 43.33
C ALA A 13 -58.26 -30.21 44.03
N PRO A 14 -57.62 -29.29 43.27
CA PRO A 14 -56.89 -28.17 43.87
C PRO A 14 -57.85 -27.38 44.77
N SER A 15 -57.41 -27.03 45.98
CA SER A 15 -58.22 -26.30 46.96
C SER A 15 -58.60 -24.89 46.49
N GLU A 16 -57.87 -24.35 45.50
CA GLU A 16 -58.12 -23.05 44.89
C GLU A 16 -58.46 -23.27 43.41
N ILE A 17 -59.73 -23.14 43.08
CA ILE A 17 -60.22 -23.06 41.70
C ILE A 17 -60.45 -21.57 41.44
N TYR A 18 -59.67 -20.98 40.53
CA TYR A 18 -59.84 -19.57 40.16
C TYR A 18 -60.99 -19.45 39.16
N GLU A 19 -61.93 -18.57 39.44
CA GLU A 19 -63.05 -18.30 38.54
C GLU A 19 -62.55 -17.51 37.31
N GLU A 20 -63.26 -17.61 36.17
CA GLU A 20 -62.86 -16.92 34.93
C GLU A 20 -62.78 -15.39 35.11
N ASN A 21 -63.59 -14.86 36.02
CA ASN A 21 -63.58 -13.45 36.40
C ASN A 21 -62.29 -13.05 37.14
N ASP A 22 -61.75 -13.93 37.99
CA ASP A 22 -60.50 -13.69 38.71
C ASP A 22 -59.30 -13.69 37.74
N LEU A 23 -59.32 -14.58 36.75
CA LEU A 23 -58.31 -14.63 35.68
C LEU A 23 -58.35 -13.38 34.79
N LYS A 24 -59.56 -12.89 34.48
CA LYS A 24 -59.74 -11.64 33.72
C LYS A 24 -59.23 -10.44 34.52
N ALA A 25 -59.59 -10.33 35.80
CA ALA A 25 -59.11 -9.27 36.68
C ALA A 25 -57.57 -9.30 36.84
N ALA A 26 -56.98 -10.49 37.00
CA ALA A 26 -55.54 -10.66 37.02
C ALA A 26 -54.88 -10.25 35.69
N SER A 27 -55.49 -10.57 34.55
CA SER A 27 -54.98 -10.18 33.24
C SER A 27 -54.99 -8.66 33.02
N GLU A 28 -56.00 -7.98 33.56
CA GLU A 28 -56.11 -6.52 33.51
C GLU A 28 -55.07 -5.85 34.41
N LEU A 29 -54.82 -6.41 35.60
CA LEU A 29 -53.74 -5.97 36.49
C LEU A 29 -52.37 -6.10 35.83
N VAL A 30 -52.08 -7.24 35.21
CA VAL A 30 -50.80 -7.46 34.51
C VAL A 30 -50.61 -6.47 33.36
N LYS A 31 -51.67 -6.17 32.60
CA LYS A 31 -51.60 -5.16 31.53
C LYS A 31 -51.28 -3.77 32.07
N LYS A 32 -51.91 -3.38 33.18
CA LYS A 32 -51.66 -2.11 33.86
C LYS A 32 -50.24 -2.01 34.41
N ASP A 33 -49.68 -3.12 34.90
CA ASP A 33 -48.30 -3.18 35.40
C ASP A 33 -47.26 -3.20 34.25
N CYS A 34 -47.67 -3.47 33.00
CA CYS A 34 -46.83 -3.38 31.82
C CYS A 34 -46.79 -1.96 31.20
N ASP A 35 -47.62 -1.03 31.67
CA ASP A 35 -47.56 0.35 31.22
C ASP A 35 -46.20 0.95 31.60
N VAL A 36 -45.56 1.61 30.64
CA VAL A 36 -44.23 2.17 30.85
C VAL A 36 -44.34 3.27 31.90
N GLY A 37 -43.80 3.02 33.09
CA GLY A 37 -43.81 3.97 34.19
C GLY A 37 -43.11 5.29 33.83
N PRO A 38 -43.23 6.32 34.70
CA PRO A 38 -42.56 7.60 34.49
C PRO A 38 -41.06 7.40 34.21
N PRO A 39 -40.45 8.21 33.32
CA PRO A 39 -39.03 8.11 33.04
C PRO A 39 -38.23 8.27 34.34
N LEU A 40 -37.30 7.34 34.59
CA LEU A 40 -36.48 7.35 35.79
C LEU A 40 -35.60 8.61 35.80
N ASP A 41 -35.72 9.39 36.88
CA ASP A 41 -34.88 10.55 37.12
C ASP A 41 -33.44 10.14 37.47
N ALA A 42 -32.49 11.07 37.33
CA ALA A 42 -31.08 10.85 37.66
C ALA A 42 -30.88 10.38 39.12
N SER A 43 -31.69 10.88 40.05
CA SER A 43 -31.70 10.44 41.45
C SER A 43 -32.10 8.97 41.60
N MET A 44 -33.07 8.49 40.82
CA MET A 44 -33.54 7.10 40.85
C MET A 44 -32.50 6.15 40.27
N TRP A 45 -31.81 6.55 39.19
CA TRP A 45 -30.70 5.79 38.62
C TRP A 45 -29.53 5.64 39.60
N ALA A 46 -29.19 6.69 40.35
CA ALA A 46 -28.15 6.62 41.38
C ALA A 46 -28.49 5.60 42.49
N VAL A 47 -29.76 5.55 42.92
CA VAL A 47 -30.22 4.57 43.92
C VAL A 47 -30.17 3.15 43.36
N ILE A 48 -30.55 2.95 42.09
CA ILE A 48 -30.47 1.64 41.43
C ILE A 48 -29.03 1.16 41.34
N ASP A 49 -28.11 2.04 40.95
CA ASP A 49 -26.69 1.72 40.86
C ASP A 49 -26.11 1.32 42.23
N GLN A 50 -26.42 2.09 43.27
CA GLN A 50 -26.02 1.79 44.64
C GLN A 50 -26.59 0.44 45.12
N CYS A 51 -27.89 0.21 44.92
CA CYS A 51 -28.53 -1.05 45.27
C CYS A 51 -27.92 -2.22 44.49
N SER A 52 -27.64 -2.06 43.20
CA SER A 52 -27.07 -3.13 42.37
C SER A 52 -25.66 -3.54 42.80
N THR A 53 -24.89 -2.59 43.35
CA THR A 53 -23.53 -2.83 43.84
C THR A 53 -23.52 -3.49 45.22
N GLU A 54 -24.44 -3.10 46.11
CA GLU A 54 -24.47 -3.56 47.50
C GLU A 54 -25.31 -4.83 47.73
N LEU A 55 -26.22 -5.16 46.82
CA LEU A 55 -27.17 -6.26 46.97
C LEU A 55 -26.49 -7.60 46.65
N VAL A 56 -26.49 -8.51 47.63
CA VAL A 56 -25.95 -9.87 47.48
C VAL A 56 -27.03 -10.89 47.80
N HIS A 57 -26.98 -12.01 47.08
CA HIS A 57 -27.90 -13.13 47.27
C HIS A 57 -27.31 -14.17 48.23
N ILE A 58 -28.02 -14.48 49.32
CA ILE A 58 -27.65 -15.54 50.26
C ILE A 58 -28.89 -16.36 50.64
N ARG A 59 -28.79 -17.69 50.52
CA ARG A 59 -29.82 -18.66 50.95
C ARG A 59 -31.25 -18.31 50.49
N GLY A 60 -31.42 -17.86 49.24
CA GLY A 60 -32.74 -17.54 48.69
C GLY A 60 -33.26 -16.13 48.99
N LYS A 61 -32.48 -15.28 49.67
CA LYS A 61 -32.86 -13.88 49.99
C LYS A 61 -31.82 -12.90 49.46
N PHE A 62 -32.28 -11.69 49.15
CA PHE A 62 -31.41 -10.57 48.78
C PHE A 62 -31.23 -9.65 49.97
N THR A 63 -29.98 -9.33 50.31
CA THR A 63 -29.62 -8.48 51.44
C THR A 63 -28.44 -7.59 51.06
N ARG A 64 -28.28 -6.45 51.74
CA ARG A 64 -27.09 -5.62 51.57
C ARG A 64 -25.88 -6.28 52.20
N ILE A 65 -24.74 -6.25 51.51
CA ILE A 65 -23.49 -6.87 51.97
C ILE A 65 -23.05 -6.38 53.36
N ALA A 66 -23.26 -5.10 53.64
CA ALA A 66 -22.88 -4.47 54.91
C ALA A 66 -23.63 -5.03 56.14
N VAL A 67 -24.78 -5.67 55.93
CA VAL A 67 -25.61 -6.24 57.02
C VAL A 67 -25.13 -7.65 57.41
N LEU A 68 -24.39 -8.33 56.54
CA LEU A 68 -23.92 -9.69 56.74
C LEU A 68 -22.63 -9.74 57.57
N GLY A 69 -22.43 -10.82 58.34
CA GLY A 69 -21.16 -11.09 59.01
C GLY A 69 -20.05 -11.47 58.02
N ARG A 70 -18.77 -11.32 58.41
CA ARG A 70 -17.62 -11.58 57.50
C ARG A 70 -17.64 -12.95 56.80
N GLY A 71 -18.06 -14.01 57.50
CA GLY A 71 -18.16 -15.35 56.91
C GLY A 71 -19.26 -15.45 55.85
N GLU A 72 -20.42 -14.87 56.11
CA GLU A 72 -21.56 -14.84 55.19
C GLU A 72 -21.30 -13.92 53.99
N GLN A 73 -20.58 -12.81 54.17
CA GLN A 73 -20.11 -11.96 53.06
C GLN A 73 -19.25 -12.76 52.08
N ILE A 74 -18.30 -13.54 52.58
CA ILE A 74 -17.43 -14.39 51.74
C ILE A 74 -18.25 -15.43 50.99
N GLU A 75 -19.19 -16.11 51.65
CA GLU A 75 -20.07 -17.10 51.02
C GLU A 75 -20.93 -16.48 49.91
N ALA A 76 -21.53 -15.32 50.18
CA ALA A 76 -22.41 -14.62 49.26
C ALA A 76 -21.65 -14.08 48.03
N LEU A 77 -20.47 -13.47 48.23
CA LEU A 77 -19.59 -13.04 47.14
C LEU A 77 -19.04 -14.22 46.34
N HIS A 78 -18.70 -15.34 46.99
CA HIS A 78 -18.23 -16.54 46.30
C HIS A 78 -19.33 -17.15 45.42
N SER A 79 -20.57 -17.20 45.92
CA SER A 79 -21.74 -17.62 45.13
C SER A 79 -21.95 -16.73 43.90
N GLN A 80 -21.92 -15.40 44.10
CA GLN A 80 -22.06 -14.43 43.02
C GLN A 80 -20.95 -14.55 41.98
N PHE A 81 -19.70 -14.69 42.43
CA PHE A 81 -18.55 -14.96 41.55
C PHE A 81 -18.78 -16.22 40.73
N GLN A 82 -19.32 -17.27 41.33
CA GLN A 82 -19.52 -18.53 40.63
C GLN A 82 -20.57 -18.43 39.52
N ILE A 83 -21.66 -17.69 39.76
CA ILE A 83 -22.65 -17.35 38.73
C ILE A 83 -21.98 -16.62 37.56
N TYR A 84 -21.17 -15.59 37.84
CA TYR A 84 -20.47 -14.84 36.80
C TYR A 84 -19.45 -15.69 36.05
N ARG A 85 -18.71 -16.56 36.74
CA ARG A 85 -17.76 -17.47 36.12
C ARG A 85 -18.46 -18.44 35.18
N ASP A 86 -19.58 -19.02 35.60
CA ASP A 86 -20.34 -19.97 34.79
C ASP A 86 -21.01 -19.26 33.59
N TRP A 87 -21.52 -18.05 33.79
CA TRP A 87 -22.02 -17.19 32.73
C TRP A 87 -20.93 -16.86 31.70
N MET A 88 -19.74 -16.45 32.16
CA MET A 88 -18.60 -16.15 31.30
C MET A 88 -18.17 -17.39 30.51
N ASN A 89 -18.08 -18.55 31.16
CA ASN A 89 -17.75 -19.82 30.52
C ASN A 89 -18.78 -20.20 29.44
N ALA A 90 -20.06 -20.03 29.72
CA ALA A 90 -21.13 -20.28 28.74
C ALA A 90 -21.03 -19.31 27.56
N ARG A 91 -20.79 -18.01 27.81
CA ARG A 91 -20.60 -16.99 26.79
C ARG A 91 -19.37 -17.29 25.93
N ALA A 92 -18.22 -17.56 26.53
CA ALA A 92 -16.98 -17.89 25.84
C ALA A 92 -17.14 -19.12 24.94
N LYS A 93 -17.82 -20.17 25.41
CA LYS A 93 -18.13 -21.36 24.58
C LYS A 93 -19.01 -21.01 23.38
N ARG A 94 -20.02 -20.14 23.54
CA ARG A 94 -20.87 -19.69 22.44
C ARG A 94 -20.10 -18.82 21.44
N THR A 95 -19.33 -17.85 21.93
CA THR A 95 -18.50 -16.98 21.10
C THR A 95 -17.46 -17.77 20.32
N GLY A 96 -16.74 -18.70 20.96
CA GLY A 96 -15.76 -19.55 20.28
C GLY A 96 -16.38 -20.45 19.19
N LYS A 97 -17.63 -20.91 19.36
CA LYS A 97 -18.36 -21.61 18.28
C LYS A 97 -18.71 -20.67 17.12
N LEU A 98 -19.14 -19.45 17.43
CA LEU A 98 -19.48 -18.44 16.43
C LEU A 98 -18.24 -17.99 15.65
N GLU A 99 -17.13 -17.71 16.33
CA GLU A 99 -15.84 -17.37 15.71
C GLU A 99 -15.34 -18.48 14.78
N LYS A 100 -15.42 -19.76 15.20
CA LYS A 100 -15.04 -20.88 14.33
C LYS A 100 -15.91 -20.93 13.06
N LYS A 101 -17.22 -20.75 13.20
CA LYS A 101 -18.13 -20.68 12.03
C LYS A 101 -17.78 -19.49 11.13
N LEU A 102 -17.55 -18.31 11.72
CA LEU A 102 -17.20 -17.10 10.99
C LEU A 102 -15.87 -17.27 10.24
N LYS A 103 -14.87 -17.85 10.90
CA LYS A 103 -13.55 -18.15 10.31
C LYS A 103 -13.66 -19.09 9.11
N ILE A 104 -14.51 -20.12 9.17
CA ILE A 104 -14.73 -21.02 8.03
C ILE A 104 -15.43 -20.27 6.88
N LYS A 105 -16.45 -19.46 7.18
CA LYS A 105 -17.22 -18.73 6.16
C LYS A 105 -16.44 -17.57 5.53
N LEU A 106 -15.68 -16.82 6.32
CA LEU A 106 -15.02 -15.59 5.90
C LEU A 106 -13.52 -15.74 5.69
N GLY A 107 -12.87 -16.80 6.18
CA GLY A 107 -11.41 -16.94 6.10
C GLY A 107 -10.88 -16.91 4.67
N GLY A 108 -11.57 -17.56 3.73
CA GLY A 108 -11.24 -17.50 2.31
C GLY A 108 -11.37 -16.08 1.74
N TYR A 109 -12.48 -15.40 2.03
CA TYR A 109 -12.70 -14.01 1.60
C TYR A 109 -11.68 -13.05 2.20
N GLN A 110 -11.29 -13.23 3.46
CA GLN A 110 -10.25 -12.43 4.11
C GLN A 110 -8.89 -12.63 3.42
N ALA A 111 -8.51 -13.87 3.09
CA ALA A 111 -7.26 -14.16 2.38
C ALA A 111 -7.24 -13.58 0.96
N ILE A 112 -8.38 -13.66 0.25
CA ILE A 112 -8.53 -13.03 -1.07
C ILE A 112 -8.40 -11.51 -0.95
N HIS A 113 -9.09 -10.92 0.03
CA HIS A 113 -9.03 -9.48 0.28
C HIS A 113 -7.60 -9.01 0.58
N THR A 114 -6.88 -9.68 1.49
CA THR A 114 -5.50 -9.29 1.83
C THR A 114 -4.55 -9.43 0.64
N ASN A 115 -4.68 -10.50 -0.15
CA ASN A 115 -3.89 -10.68 -1.37
C ASN A 115 -4.18 -9.58 -2.40
N LEU A 116 -5.46 -9.29 -2.65
CA LEU A 116 -5.88 -8.28 -3.60
C LEU A 116 -5.45 -6.88 -3.16
N ALA A 117 -5.54 -6.58 -1.87
CA ALA A 117 -5.05 -5.31 -1.30
C ALA A 117 -3.53 -5.14 -1.50
N SER A 118 -2.73 -6.20 -1.30
CA SER A 118 -1.29 -6.18 -1.58
C SER A 118 -1.01 -5.91 -3.05
N LYS A 119 -1.63 -6.69 -3.95
CA LYS A 119 -1.48 -6.52 -5.40
C LYS A 119 -1.89 -5.13 -5.88
N LEU A 120 -2.97 -4.59 -5.32
CA LEU A 120 -3.43 -3.24 -5.65
C LEU A 120 -2.39 -2.19 -5.22
N ALA A 121 -1.76 -2.37 -4.05
CA ALA A 121 -0.69 -1.47 -3.60
C ALA A 121 0.56 -1.58 -4.48
N GLU A 122 0.96 -2.79 -4.87
CA GLU A 122 2.07 -3.04 -5.80
C GLU A 122 1.83 -2.36 -7.15
N VAL A 123 0.67 -2.57 -7.77
CA VAL A 123 0.32 -1.96 -9.06
C VAL A 123 0.25 -0.43 -8.95
N ARG A 124 -0.21 0.13 -7.83
CA ARG A 124 -0.18 1.59 -7.61
C ARG A 124 1.24 2.12 -7.62
N ASN A 125 2.15 1.47 -6.92
CA ASN A 125 3.57 1.86 -6.91
C ASN A 125 4.19 1.74 -8.31
N GLU A 126 3.88 0.68 -9.06
CA GLU A 126 4.34 0.51 -10.44
C GLU A 126 3.83 1.64 -11.36
N VAL A 127 2.57 2.03 -11.22
CA VAL A 127 1.98 3.14 -12.00
C VAL A 127 2.66 4.47 -11.67
N GLU A 128 2.92 4.74 -10.39
CA GLU A 128 3.65 5.94 -9.97
C GLU A 128 5.07 5.97 -10.51
N MET A 129 5.79 4.84 -10.42
CA MET A 129 7.14 4.70 -10.97
C MET A 129 7.15 4.90 -12.49
N ALA A 130 6.24 4.25 -13.21
CA ALA A 130 6.12 4.40 -14.67
C ALA A 130 5.78 5.85 -15.07
N ALA A 131 4.97 6.56 -14.28
CA ALA A 131 4.67 7.97 -14.51
C ALA A 131 5.90 8.86 -14.32
N ILE A 132 6.70 8.60 -13.28
CA ILE A 132 7.97 9.29 -13.05
C ILE A 132 8.93 9.01 -14.20
N GLU A 133 9.13 7.74 -14.57
CA GLU A 133 9.99 7.32 -15.69
C GLU A 133 9.56 7.96 -17.02
N ARG A 134 8.26 8.01 -17.29
CA ARG A 134 7.74 8.66 -18.50
C ARG A 134 8.14 10.14 -18.54
N GLU A 135 7.99 10.86 -17.43
CA GLU A 135 8.31 12.28 -17.36
C GLU A 135 9.83 12.51 -17.42
N THR A 136 10.64 11.65 -16.79
CA THR A 136 12.10 11.74 -16.88
C THR A 136 12.58 11.50 -18.31
N PHE A 137 12.08 10.47 -19.00
CA PHE A 137 12.44 10.21 -20.39
C PHE A 137 11.95 11.30 -21.35
N ARG A 138 10.78 11.88 -21.10
CA ARG A 138 10.32 13.05 -21.88
C ARG A 138 11.31 14.21 -21.78
N ARG A 139 11.71 14.58 -20.56
CA ARG A 139 12.69 15.65 -20.32
C ARG A 139 14.06 15.31 -20.90
N LEU A 140 14.49 14.06 -20.76
CA LEU A 140 15.76 13.58 -21.32
C LEU A 140 15.76 13.68 -22.85
N SER A 141 14.66 13.30 -23.51
CA SER A 141 14.49 13.42 -24.96
C SER A 141 14.58 14.88 -25.42
N GLU A 142 13.90 15.80 -24.73
CA GLU A 142 13.97 17.24 -25.04
C GLU A 142 15.39 17.80 -24.87
N HIS A 143 16.09 17.38 -23.81
CA HIS A 143 17.46 17.78 -23.56
C HIS A 143 18.42 17.20 -24.62
N GLU A 144 18.22 15.94 -25.00
CA GLU A 144 19.06 15.25 -25.97
C GLU A 144 18.89 15.84 -27.36
N ALA A 145 17.67 16.18 -27.77
CA ALA A 145 17.41 16.88 -29.04
C ALA A 145 18.20 18.19 -29.16
N LYS A 146 18.26 18.98 -28.07
CA LYS A 146 19.07 20.21 -28.02
C LYS A 146 20.57 19.91 -28.05
N SER A 147 21.00 18.86 -27.36
CA SER A 147 22.41 18.45 -27.25
C SER A 147 22.95 17.87 -28.56
N ILE A 148 22.13 17.16 -29.33
CA ILE A 148 22.45 16.68 -30.69
C ILE A 148 22.76 17.89 -31.59
N ASN A 149 21.87 18.88 -31.64
CA ASN A 149 22.10 20.08 -32.47
C ASN A 149 23.43 20.77 -32.14
N LYS A 150 23.72 20.97 -30.86
CA LYS A 150 25.01 21.56 -30.42
C LYS A 150 26.21 20.73 -30.87
N ARG A 151 26.16 19.41 -30.71
CA ARG A 151 27.24 18.50 -31.13
C ARG A 151 27.45 18.53 -32.64
N VAL A 152 26.37 18.45 -33.42
CA VAL A 152 26.43 18.50 -34.89
C VAL A 152 26.99 19.85 -35.35
N SER A 153 26.50 20.97 -34.81
CA SER A 153 27.02 22.30 -35.18
C SER A 153 28.51 22.45 -34.83
N ARG A 154 28.95 21.93 -33.68
CA ARG A 154 30.37 21.95 -33.30
C ARG A 154 31.22 21.13 -34.27
N LEU A 155 30.81 19.91 -34.59
CA LEU A 155 31.51 19.05 -35.53
C LEU A 155 31.56 19.67 -36.94
N GLN A 156 30.48 20.29 -37.40
CA GLN A 156 30.45 20.98 -38.69
C GLN A 156 31.42 22.18 -38.73
N GLU A 157 31.59 22.89 -37.62
CA GLU A 157 32.56 23.98 -37.52
C GLU A 157 34.00 23.44 -37.52
N GLU A 158 34.28 22.38 -36.75
CA GLU A 158 35.59 21.71 -36.73
C GLU A 158 35.96 21.18 -38.13
N VAL A 159 35.02 20.56 -38.85
CA VAL A 159 35.22 20.10 -40.24
C VAL A 159 35.53 21.28 -41.16
N ARG A 160 34.75 22.37 -41.09
CA ARG A 160 35.01 23.57 -41.92
C ARG A 160 36.38 24.17 -41.66
N GLN A 161 36.83 24.19 -40.41
CA GLN A 161 38.19 24.66 -40.06
C GLN A 161 39.27 23.74 -40.63
N GLN A 162 39.05 22.42 -40.56
CA GLN A 162 39.99 21.44 -41.09
C GLN A 162 40.08 21.50 -42.63
N GLU A 163 38.95 21.65 -43.33
CA GLU A 163 38.91 21.84 -44.78
C GLU A 163 39.62 23.12 -45.22
N LYS A 164 39.46 24.22 -44.46
CA LYS A 164 40.18 25.47 -44.73
C LYS A 164 41.69 25.26 -44.58
N ARG A 165 42.12 24.62 -43.49
CA ARG A 165 43.53 24.34 -43.21
C ARG A 165 44.14 23.39 -44.25
N GLU A 166 43.39 22.38 -44.67
CA GLU A 166 43.80 21.47 -45.75
C GLU A 166 44.03 22.25 -47.05
N ARG A 167 43.09 23.13 -47.43
CA ARG A 167 43.20 23.94 -48.64
C ARG A 167 44.44 24.85 -48.62
N GLU A 168 44.70 25.50 -47.49
CA GLU A 168 45.90 26.32 -47.29
C GLU A 168 47.19 25.49 -47.43
N LEU A 169 47.24 24.30 -46.82
CA LEU A 169 48.39 23.40 -46.91
C LEU A 169 48.60 22.87 -48.34
N GLN A 170 47.53 22.54 -49.05
CA GLN A 170 47.60 22.11 -50.46
C GLN A 170 48.13 23.22 -51.37
N GLU A 171 47.72 24.48 -51.15
CA GLU A 171 48.23 25.63 -51.91
C GLU A 171 49.73 25.85 -51.67
N VAL A 172 50.16 25.78 -50.41
CA VAL A 172 51.59 25.85 -50.04
C VAL A 172 52.37 24.71 -50.69
N HIS A 173 51.86 23.48 -50.62
CA HIS A 173 52.49 22.33 -51.25
C HIS A 173 52.62 22.49 -52.77
N GLY A 174 51.59 23.01 -53.44
CA GLY A 174 51.64 23.33 -54.88
C GLY A 174 52.76 24.31 -55.21
N LYS A 175 52.88 25.41 -54.46
CA LYS A 175 53.96 26.40 -54.63
C LYS A 175 55.34 25.79 -54.42
N LEU A 176 55.51 24.97 -53.38
CA LEU A 176 56.80 24.29 -53.11
C LEU A 176 57.16 23.29 -54.22
N LYS A 177 56.17 22.57 -54.75
CA LYS A 177 56.37 21.62 -55.86
C LYS A 177 56.80 22.33 -57.14
N ASP A 178 56.19 23.49 -57.45
CA ASP A 178 56.60 24.32 -58.58
C ASP A 178 58.03 24.86 -58.41
N GLN A 179 58.39 25.28 -57.19
CA GLN A 179 59.75 25.72 -56.87
C GLN A 179 60.77 24.58 -57.02
N HIS A 180 60.45 23.40 -56.49
CA HIS A 180 61.29 22.21 -56.64
C HIS A 180 61.52 21.88 -58.11
N TRP A 181 60.46 21.83 -58.92
CA TRP A 181 60.57 21.57 -60.36
C TRP A 181 61.46 22.59 -61.07
N LYS A 182 61.31 23.89 -60.74
CA LYS A 182 62.17 24.95 -61.31
C LYS A 182 63.64 24.75 -60.94
N LEU A 183 63.94 24.41 -59.68
CA LEU A 183 65.30 24.16 -59.23
C LEU A 183 65.90 22.93 -59.93
N GLU A 184 65.14 21.85 -60.05
CA GLU A 184 65.55 20.63 -60.76
C GLU A 184 65.85 20.89 -62.24
N GLN A 185 65.02 21.70 -62.93
CA GLN A 185 65.29 22.12 -64.31
C GLN A 185 66.57 22.97 -64.42
N LEU A 186 66.84 23.84 -63.44
CA LEU A 186 68.08 24.62 -63.39
C LEU A 186 69.29 23.73 -63.15
N GLU A 187 69.20 22.72 -62.28
CA GLU A 187 70.26 21.74 -62.06
C GLU A 187 70.55 20.94 -63.34
N LEU A 188 69.51 20.41 -64.01
CA LEU A 188 69.64 19.72 -65.30
C LEU A 188 70.32 20.59 -66.35
N ARG A 189 69.92 21.86 -66.46
CA ARG A 189 70.55 22.82 -67.37
C ARG A 189 72.02 23.08 -67.01
N SER A 190 72.32 23.21 -65.72
CA SER A 190 73.70 23.42 -65.25
C SER A 190 74.60 22.21 -65.52
N GLN A 191 74.10 21.00 -65.31
CA GLN A 191 74.80 19.75 -65.61
C GLN A 191 74.99 19.57 -67.12
N ALA A 192 73.99 19.92 -67.93
CA ALA A 192 74.11 19.93 -69.39
C ALA A 192 75.20 20.91 -69.87
N THR A 193 75.38 22.05 -69.22
CA THR A 193 76.47 22.99 -69.57
C THR A 193 77.86 22.56 -69.09
N VAL A 194 77.96 21.72 -68.06
CA VAL A 194 79.24 21.21 -67.54
C VAL A 194 79.67 19.90 -68.22
N GLY A 195 78.72 19.12 -68.75
CA GLY A 195 78.97 17.83 -69.39
C GLY A 195 78.76 17.75 -70.91
N ALA A 196 78.29 18.81 -71.59
CA ALA A 196 78.13 18.78 -73.05
C ALA A 196 79.45 19.08 -73.77
N GLU A 197 79.94 18.11 -74.54
CA GLU A 197 80.96 18.35 -75.55
C GLU A 197 80.46 19.38 -76.58
N PRO A 198 81.31 20.33 -77.03
CA PRO A 198 80.89 21.35 -77.97
C PRO A 198 80.44 20.75 -79.30
N VAL A 199 79.25 21.15 -79.76
CA VAL A 199 78.69 20.73 -81.05
C VAL A 199 79.61 21.24 -82.16
N ALA A 200 80.34 20.33 -82.81
CA ALA A 200 81.16 20.63 -83.97
C ALA A 200 80.26 20.87 -85.19
N TYR A 201 80.21 22.13 -85.65
CA TYR A 201 79.68 22.44 -86.97
C TYR A 201 80.72 22.02 -88.01
N ASN A 202 80.47 20.91 -88.71
CA ASN A 202 81.23 20.56 -89.91
C ASN A 202 81.03 21.65 -90.96
N GLN A 203 82.10 22.41 -91.24
CA GLN A 203 82.20 23.20 -92.45
C GLN A 203 82.07 22.24 -93.64
N ALA A 204 81.02 22.39 -94.44
CA ALA A 204 80.93 21.71 -95.72
C ALA A 204 82.01 22.30 -96.65
N VAL A 205 83.17 21.63 -96.70
CA VAL A 205 84.25 21.91 -97.64
C VAL A 205 84.05 21.03 -98.87
N GLU A 206 83.63 21.70 -99.94
CA GLU A 206 84.08 21.62 -101.34
C GLU A 206 84.09 20.29 -102.11
N ALA A 207 83.64 20.37 -103.37
CA ALA A 207 84.34 19.76 -104.49
C ALA A 207 84.06 20.50 -105.82
N LYS A 208 85.16 21.00 -106.41
CA LYS A 208 85.49 21.24 -107.85
C LYS A 208 84.37 21.50 -108.87
#